data_AF-A0A0N8FSZ0-F1
#
_entry.id   AF-A0A0N8FSZ0-F1
#
_cell.length_a   1.000
_cell.length_b   1.000
_cell.length_c   1.000
_cell.angle_alpha   90.00
_cell.angle_beta   90.00
_cell.angle_gamma   90.00
#
_symmetry.space_group_name_H-M   'P 1'
#
loop_
_entity.id
_entity.type
_entity.pdbx_description
1 polymer ?
#
loop_
_entity_poly.entity_id
_entity_poly.type
_entity_poly.pdbx_seq_one_letter_code
_entity_poly.pdbx_strand_id
1 'polypeptide(L)'
;MSMSEDEIRANLKEGMSLYATKLHRANLVLGNRLAVLRREAEMSKLPEGRFTQIAREEGEAADRRMEANARTFHPVTPFLQEVS
;
A
#
# COMPACT_ATOMS: atom_id res chain seq x y z
N MET A 1 -7.29 -20.63 -27.27
CA MET A 1 -5.83 -20.63 -27.50
C MET A 1 -5.18 -20.22 -26.19
N SER A 2 -4.20 -20.98 -25.69
CA SER A 2 -3.41 -20.54 -24.53
C SER A 2 -2.48 -19.40 -24.97
N MET A 3 -2.32 -18.38 -24.14
CA MET A 3 -1.35 -17.32 -24.41
C MET A 3 0.05 -17.91 -24.59
N SER A 4 0.81 -17.36 -25.54
CA SER A 4 2.24 -17.66 -25.68
C SER A 4 3.04 -17.09 -24.51
N GLU A 5 4.25 -17.63 -24.29
CA GLU A 5 5.14 -17.14 -23.22
C GLU A 5 5.44 -15.64 -23.38
N ASP A 6 5.64 -15.17 -24.61
CA ASP A 6 5.94 -13.77 -24.90
C ASP A 6 4.76 -12.85 -24.53
N GLU A 7 3.53 -13.27 -24.81
CA GLU A 7 2.32 -12.55 -24.40
C GLU A 7 2.16 -12.51 -22.88
N ILE A 8 2.45 -13.61 -22.18
CA ILE A 8 2.45 -13.65 -20.71
C ILE A 8 3.49 -12.68 -20.15
N ARG A 9 4.71 -12.69 -20.69
CA ARG A 9 5.81 -11.82 -20.26
C ARG A 9 5.48 -10.34 -20.50
N ALA A 10 4.88 -10.01 -21.63
CA ALA A 10 4.46 -8.65 -21.95
C ALA A 10 3.40 -8.13 -20.96
N ASN A 11 2.38 -8.94 -20.68
CA ASN A 11 1.32 -8.60 -19.72
C ASN A 11 1.87 -8.44 -18.28
N LEU A 12 2.78 -9.32 -17.85
CA LEU A 12 3.44 -9.19 -16.55
C LEU A 12 4.25 -7.90 -16.46
N LYS A 13 5.00 -7.56 -17.52
CA LYS A 13 5.80 -6.31 -17.56
C LYS A 13 4.92 -5.08 -17.43
N GLU A 14 3.79 -5.04 -18.13
CA GLU A 14 2.82 -3.96 -18.04
C GLU A 14 2.22 -3.85 -16.63
N GLY A 15 1.76 -4.97 -16.07
CA GLY A 15 1.21 -5.03 -14.72
C GLY A 15 2.19 -4.54 -13.65
N MET A 16 3.45 -4.98 -13.73
CA MET A 16 4.52 -4.55 -12.80
C MET A 16 4.84 -3.05 -12.96
N SER A 17 4.82 -2.51 -14.18
CA SER A 17 5.06 -1.08 -14.42
C SER A 17 3.94 -0.21 -13.83
N LEU A 18 2.69 -0.65 -13.97
CA LEU A 18 1.53 0.02 -13.37
C LEU A 18 1.59 -0.02 -11.84
N TYR A 19 1.97 -1.17 -11.27
CA TYR A 19 2.16 -1.32 -9.83
C TYR A 19 3.23 -0.34 -9.30
N ALA A 20 4.41 -0.32 -9.92
CA ALA A 20 5.51 0.58 -9.54
C ALA A 20 5.08 2.06 -9.60
N THR A 21 4.35 2.45 -10.63
CA THR A 21 3.83 3.82 -10.79
C THR A 21 2.86 4.20 -9.67
N LYS A 22 1.92 3.31 -9.33
CA LYS A 22 0.96 3.53 -8.24
C LYS A 22 1.68 3.65 -6.89
N LEU A 23 2.65 2.77 -6.62
CA LEU A 23 3.43 2.80 -5.39
C LEU A 23 4.24 4.10 -5.27
N HIS A 24 4.89 4.53 -6.35
CA HIS A 24 5.64 5.79 -6.37
C HIS A 24 4.77 7.01 -6.02
N ARG A 25 3.58 7.12 -6.65
CA ARG A 25 2.63 8.19 -6.36
C ARG A 25 2.13 8.16 -4.92
N ALA A 26 1.81 6.98 -4.40
CA ALA A 26 1.37 6.81 -3.02
C ALA A 26 2.45 7.29 -2.03
N ASN A 27 3.72 6.92 -2.27
CA ASN A 27 4.84 7.35 -1.44
C ASN A 27 5.06 8.87 -1.46
N LEU A 28 4.94 9.51 -2.63
CA LEU A 28 5.03 10.97 -2.73
C LEU A 28 3.93 11.68 -1.93
N VAL A 29 2.67 11.22 -2.06
CA VAL A 29 1.55 11.80 -1.31
C VAL A 29 1.72 11.60 0.20
N LEU A 30 2.13 10.40 0.62
CA LEU A 30 2.36 10.09 2.03
C LEU A 30 3.48 10.95 2.61
N GLY A 31 4.63 11.04 1.92
CA GLY A 31 5.77 11.86 2.37
C GLY A 31 5.38 13.32 2.58
N ASN A 32 4.66 13.91 1.62
CA ASN A 32 4.17 15.28 1.72
C ASN A 32 3.20 15.47 2.90
N ARG A 33 2.26 14.54 3.11
CA ARG A 33 1.32 14.60 4.24
C ARG A 33 2.03 14.48 5.59
N LEU A 34 2.99 13.57 5.71
CA LEU A 34 3.78 13.41 6.93
C LEU A 34 4.61 14.67 7.23
N ALA A 35 5.15 15.33 6.21
CA ALA A 35 5.86 16.59 6.40
C ALA A 35 4.94 17.70 6.95
N VAL A 36 3.72 17.83 6.42
CA VAL A 36 2.73 18.78 6.93
C VAL A 36 2.32 18.46 8.36
N LEU A 37 1.96 17.19 8.65
CA LEU A 37 1.54 16.77 9.98
C LEU A 37 2.65 16.90 11.02
N ARG A 38 3.91 16.66 10.63
CA ARG A 38 5.07 16.91 11.51
C ARG A 38 5.14 18.37 11.90
N ARG A 39 4.94 19.29 10.95
CA ARG A 39 4.93 20.72 11.23
C ARG A 39 3.77 21.14 12.13
N GLU A 40 2.60 20.57 11.94
CA GLU A 40 1.45 20.77 12.82
C GLU A 40 1.70 20.25 14.24
N ALA A 41 2.36 19.10 14.37
CA ALA A 41 2.76 18.55 15.66
C ALA A 41 3.78 19.44 16.40
N GLU A 42 4.73 20.03 15.68
CA GLU A 42 5.65 21.03 16.24
C GLU A 42 4.90 22.26 16.76
N MET A 43 3.90 22.75 16.02
CA MET A 43 3.08 23.91 16.43
C MET A 43 2.17 23.62 17.61
N SER A 44 1.65 22.39 17.73
CA SER A 44 0.79 21.96 18.84
C SER A 44 1.56 21.62 20.12
N LYS A 45 2.88 21.81 20.12
CA LYS A 45 3.78 21.44 21.24
C LYS A 45 3.65 19.96 21.62
N LEU A 46 3.42 19.10 20.62
CA LEU A 46 3.42 17.66 20.84
C LEU A 46 4.79 17.26 21.41
N PRO A 47 4.84 16.35 22.42
CA PRO A 47 6.10 15.89 22.97
C PRO A 47 7.06 15.39 21.89
N GLU A 48 8.35 15.66 22.07
CA GLU A 48 9.38 15.19 21.15
C GLU A 48 9.30 13.68 20.98
N GLY A 49 9.42 13.20 19.74
CA GLY A 49 9.31 11.78 19.39
C GLY A 49 7.88 11.21 19.36
N ARG A 50 6.87 11.87 19.95
CA ARG A 50 5.49 11.35 19.96
C ARG A 50 4.89 11.31 18.55
N PHE A 51 5.19 12.29 17.69
CA PHE A 51 4.75 12.25 16.29
C PHE A 51 5.29 11.02 15.56
N THR A 52 6.58 10.74 15.72
CA THR A 52 7.23 9.57 15.10
C THR A 52 6.62 8.26 15.59
N GLN A 53 6.29 8.19 16.89
CA GLN A 53 5.61 7.03 17.46
C GLN A 53 4.22 6.83 16.84
N ILE A 54 3.40 7.89 16.79
CA ILE A 54 2.05 7.82 16.17
C ILE A 54 2.16 7.41 14.70
N ALA A 55 3.07 8.03 13.95
CA ALA A 55 3.27 7.71 12.54
C ALA A 55 3.65 6.23 12.33
N ARG A 56 4.43 5.65 13.25
CA ARG A 56 4.76 4.23 13.22
C ARG A 56 3.57 3.35 13.56
N GLU A 57 2.82 3.66 14.62
CA GLU A 57 1.62 2.93 15.04
C GLU A 57 0.58 2.87 13.90
N GLU A 58 0.33 4.00 13.24
CA GLU A 58 -0.58 4.09 12.09
C GLU A 58 -0.03 3.39 10.85
N GLY A 59 1.28 3.44 10.63
CA GLY A 59 1.96 2.70 9.56
C GLY A 59 1.79 1.19 9.70
N GLU A 60 2.05 0.65 10.89
CA GLU A 60 1.87 -0.78 11.18
C GLU A 60 0.39 -1.22 11.01
N ALA A 61 -0.57 -0.35 11.34
CA ALA A 61 -1.98 -0.61 11.09
C ALA A 61 -2.34 -0.59 9.59
N ALA A 62 -1.71 0.27 8.80
CA ALA A 62 -1.86 0.29 7.34
C ALA A 62 -1.26 -0.99 6.72
N ASP A 63 -0.09 -1.43 7.17
CA ASP A 63 0.57 -2.64 6.67
C ASP A 63 -0.30 -3.89 6.93
N ARG A 64 -0.84 -4.04 8.14
CA ARG A 64 -1.78 -5.13 8.46
C ARG A 64 -3.01 -5.15 7.53
N ARG A 65 -3.56 -3.99 7.19
CA ARG A 65 -4.67 -3.88 6.24
C ARG A 65 -4.24 -4.26 4.82
N MET A 66 -3.05 -3.84 4.41
CA MET A 66 -2.50 -4.19 3.10
C MET A 66 -2.28 -5.70 2.98
N GLU A 67 -1.71 -6.34 4.00
CA GLU A 67 -1.54 -7.80 4.05
C GLU A 67 -2.89 -8.54 3.98
N ALA A 68 -3.89 -8.07 4.73
CA ALA A 68 -5.24 -8.65 4.68
C ALA A 68 -5.86 -8.53 3.28
N ASN A 69 -5.77 -7.36 2.66
CA ASN A 69 -6.24 -7.14 1.29
C ASN A 69 -5.50 -8.03 0.28
N ALA A 70 -4.17 -8.14 0.42
CA ALA A 70 -3.37 -8.99 -0.44
C ALA A 70 -3.84 -10.45 -0.36
N ARG A 71 -4.16 -10.97 0.84
CA ARG A 71 -4.72 -12.31 1.01
C ARG A 71 -6.10 -12.45 0.38
N THR A 72 -6.99 -11.47 0.53
CA THR A 72 -8.36 -11.51 -0.02
C THR A 72 -8.36 -11.52 -1.55
N PHE A 73 -7.50 -10.73 -2.19
CA PHE A 73 -7.48 -10.57 -3.65
C PHE A 73 -6.41 -11.43 -4.35
N HIS A 74 -5.75 -12.32 -3.62
CA HIS A 74 -4.73 -13.19 -4.21
C HIS A 74 -5.39 -14.21 -5.15
N PRO A 75 -4.87 -14.43 -6.37
CA PRO A 75 -5.52 -15.27 -7.38
C PRO A 75 -5.61 -16.76 -7.05
N VAL A 76 -4.96 -17.23 -5.96
CA VAL A 76 -5.06 -18.61 -5.47
C VAL A 76 -5.75 -18.73 -4.11
N THR A 77 -6.29 -17.64 -3.58
CA THR A 77 -7.16 -17.74 -2.40
C THR A 77 -8.50 -18.29 -2.85
N PRO A 78 -8.97 -19.44 -2.32
CA PRO A 78 -10.27 -19.98 -2.68
C PRO A 78 -11.34 -18.93 -2.39
N PHE A 79 -12.17 -18.60 -3.38
CA PHE A 79 -13.39 -17.83 -3.18
C PHE A 79 -14.28 -18.62 -2.21
N LEU A 80 -14.16 -18.37 -0.91
CA LEU A 80 -15.03 -18.99 0.07
C LEU A 80 -16.34 -18.21 0.11
N GLN A 81 -17.38 -18.94 -0.31
CA GLN A 81 -18.81 -18.77 -0.06
C GLN A 81 -19.61 -17.99 -1.12
N GLU A 82 -20.11 -18.75 -2.10
CA GLU A 82 -21.53 -18.65 -2.47
C GLU A 82 -22.36 -18.77 -1.19
N VAL A 83 -23.03 -17.68 -0.82
CA VAL A 83 -24.03 -17.67 0.24
C VAL A 83 -25.28 -18.33 -0.34
N SER A 84 -25.66 -19.49 0.21
CA SER A 84 -26.96 -20.15 -0.03
C SER A 84 -28.11 -19.38 0.58
#